data_AF-A0A2E7V4H0-F1
#
_entry.id   AF-A0A2E7V4H0-F1
#
_cell.length_a   1.000
_cell.length_b   1.000
_cell.length_c   1.000
_cell.angle_alpha   90.00
_cell.angle_beta   90.00
_cell.angle_gamma   90.00
#
_symmetry.space_group_name_H-M   'P 1'
#
loop_
_entity.id
_entity.type
_entity.pdbx_description
1 polymer ?
#
loop_
_entity_poly.entity_id
_entity_poly.type
_entity_poly.pdbx_seq_one_letter_code
_entity_poly.pdbx_strand_id
1 'polypeptide(L)'
;MNSRLERFIESITPMVKHALNEHSDHLAPKHIRTACKYRFKQGFYYQLSRYLSQNHLVSRSALELSKELGFEDECWNMEWDEQPKYDPLGRKTFHIEHVYTGEMFFRALKSLNEAGDLNEKTLLQFVLDNYRTAWILKEEDKKLVKSNRGKTLQDALSHYADAGIELLHKPLESTSK
;
A
#
# COMPACT_ATOMS: atom_id res chain seq x y z
N MET A 1 -14.91 -3.76 14.65
CA MET A 1 -13.65 -3.16 14.17
C MET A 1 -12.48 -4.03 14.60
N ASN A 2 -11.42 -4.08 13.80
CA ASN A 2 -10.25 -4.94 14.06
C ASN A 2 -9.41 -4.34 15.20
N SER A 3 -9.62 -4.82 16.43
CA SER A 3 -8.94 -4.33 17.64
C SER A 3 -7.41 -4.50 17.60
N ARG A 4 -6.87 -5.27 16.65
CA ARG A 4 -5.42 -5.38 16.43
C ARG A 4 -4.89 -4.21 15.61
N LEU A 5 -5.64 -3.74 14.62
CA LEU A 5 -5.26 -2.57 13.81
C LEU A 5 -5.28 -1.30 14.66
N GLU A 6 -6.33 -1.10 15.47
CA GLU A 6 -6.44 0.04 16.38
C GLU A 6 -5.21 0.15 17.30
N ARG A 7 -4.88 -0.94 18.02
CA ARG A 7 -3.68 -1.00 18.86
C ARG A 7 -2.37 -0.78 18.10
N PHE A 8 -2.29 -1.29 16.87
CA PHE A 8 -1.14 -1.02 16.02
C PHE A 8 -1.02 0.48 15.72
N ILE A 9 -2.11 1.12 15.25
CA ILE A 9 -2.16 2.55 14.97
C ILE A 9 -1.80 3.39 16.21
N GLU A 10 -2.35 3.06 17.37
CA GLU A 10 -2.00 3.71 18.65
C GLU A 10 -0.50 3.64 18.91
N SER A 11 0.10 2.45 18.75
CA SER A 11 1.53 2.24 19.02
C SER A 11 2.46 3.01 18.08
N ILE A 12 2.04 3.24 16.83
CA ILE A 12 2.88 3.88 15.80
C ILE A 12 2.61 5.37 15.64
N THR A 13 1.50 5.91 16.15
CA THR A 13 1.13 7.32 15.97
C THR A 13 2.25 8.29 16.42
N PRO A 14 2.88 8.10 17.60
CA PRO A 14 4.01 8.93 18.03
C PRO A 14 5.21 8.85 17.08
N MET A 15 5.53 7.65 16.58
CA MET A 15 6.61 7.43 15.62
C MET A 15 6.33 8.14 14.28
N VAL A 16 5.08 8.07 13.80
CA VAL A 16 4.66 8.77 12.56
C VAL A 16 4.83 10.27 12.72
N LYS A 17 4.33 10.85 13.82
CA LYS A 17 4.48 12.29 14.13
C LYS A 17 5.96 12.70 14.17
N HIS A 18 6.79 11.94 14.88
CA HIS A 18 8.22 12.19 14.95
C HIS A 18 8.88 12.15 13.56
N ALA A 19 8.59 11.13 12.76
CA ALA A 19 9.16 11.02 11.41
C ALA A 19 8.75 12.17 10.48
N LEU A 20 7.51 12.67 10.59
CA LEU A 20 7.01 13.81 9.82
C LEU A 20 7.68 15.12 10.22
N ASN A 21 7.88 15.33 11.53
CA ASN A 21 8.56 16.51 12.08
C ASN A 21 10.04 16.54 11.68
N GLU A 22 10.77 15.45 11.91
CA GLU A 22 12.21 15.32 11.57
C GLU A 22 12.46 15.47 10.06
N HIS A 23 11.57 14.93 9.22
CA HIS A 23 11.71 15.10 7.78
C HIS A 23 11.49 16.56 7.34
N SER A 24 10.66 17.30 8.06
CA SER A 24 10.34 18.70 7.78
C SER A 24 11.34 19.68 8.40
N ASP A 25 12.20 19.22 9.32
CA ASP A 25 13.30 20.01 9.84
C ASP A 25 14.39 20.20 8.76
N HIS A 26 14.45 21.41 8.22
CA HIS A 26 15.43 21.79 7.21
C HIS A 26 16.86 21.87 7.77
N LEU A 27 17.00 21.94 9.10
CA LEU A 27 18.28 21.90 9.80
C LEU A 27 18.79 20.46 9.97
N ALA A 28 17.92 19.46 9.88
CA ALA A 28 18.30 18.06 9.97
C ALA A 28 19.13 17.60 8.76
N PRO A 29 20.27 16.91 8.97
CA PRO A 29 21.07 16.38 7.87
C PRO A 29 20.26 15.49 6.91
N LYS A 30 20.56 15.57 5.61
CA LYS A 30 19.83 14.81 4.56
C LYS A 30 19.73 13.30 4.85
N HIS A 31 20.78 12.71 5.41
CA HIS A 31 20.80 11.27 5.73
C HIS A 31 19.81 10.92 6.86
N ILE A 32 19.62 11.80 7.86
CA ILE A 32 18.63 11.64 8.93
C ILE A 32 17.22 11.71 8.36
N ARG A 33 16.92 12.75 7.56
CA ARG A 33 15.62 12.89 6.88
C ARG A 33 15.27 11.71 5.99
N THR A 34 16.27 11.14 5.33
CA THR A 34 16.13 9.94 4.50
C THR A 34 15.86 8.70 5.35
N ALA A 35 16.60 8.52 6.46
CA ALA A 35 16.40 7.42 7.39
C ALA A 35 15.01 7.46 8.05
N CYS A 36 14.52 8.63 8.46
CA CYS A 36 13.17 8.78 9.01
C CYS A 36 12.10 8.42 7.99
N LYS A 37 12.22 8.89 6.74
CA LYS A 37 11.31 8.51 5.64
C LYS A 37 11.35 7.01 5.36
N TYR A 38 12.53 6.40 5.41
CA TYR A 38 12.68 4.95 5.22
C TYR A 38 12.02 4.16 6.36
N ARG A 39 12.27 4.52 7.62
CA ARG A 39 11.64 3.88 8.79
C ARG A 39 10.12 4.05 8.80
N PHE A 40 9.62 5.23 8.41
CA PHE A 40 8.20 5.46 8.20
C PHE A 40 7.63 4.46 7.17
N LYS A 41 8.25 4.33 5.99
CA LYS A 41 7.82 3.35 4.99
C LYS A 41 7.92 1.90 5.50
N GLN A 42 9.02 1.53 6.14
CA GLN A 42 9.23 0.15 6.59
C GLN A 42 8.28 -0.25 7.73
N GLY A 43 8.18 0.59 8.76
CA GLY A 43 7.43 0.29 9.97
C GLY A 43 5.93 0.41 9.80
N PHE A 44 5.47 1.46 9.13
CA PHE A 44 4.03 1.69 8.96
C PHE A 44 3.50 1.01 7.70
N TYR A 45 4.05 1.36 6.55
CA TYR A 45 3.41 1.11 5.26
C TYR A 45 3.43 -0.36 4.82
N TYR A 46 4.53 -1.09 5.07
CA TYR A 46 4.55 -2.54 4.78
C TYR A 46 3.79 -3.35 5.83
N GLN A 47 3.80 -2.96 7.10
CA GLN A 47 3.09 -3.73 8.13
C GLN A 47 1.57 -3.66 8.00
N LEU A 48 1.03 -2.58 7.41
CA LEU A 48 -0.41 -2.41 7.22
C LEU A 48 -1.07 -3.53 6.39
N SER A 49 -0.35 -4.18 5.47
CA SER A 49 -0.93 -5.27 4.65
C SER A 49 -1.41 -6.43 5.52
N ARG A 50 -0.74 -6.68 6.65
CA ARG A 50 -1.07 -7.74 7.62
C ARG A 50 -2.38 -7.51 8.35
N TYR A 51 -2.84 -6.26 8.41
CA TYR A 51 -4.05 -5.86 9.11
C TYR A 51 -5.21 -5.56 8.16
N LEU A 52 -4.90 -5.35 6.87
CA LEU A 52 -5.82 -4.87 5.84
C LEU A 52 -5.74 -5.74 4.58
N SER A 53 -5.69 -7.06 4.73
CA SER A 53 -5.64 -7.98 3.59
C SER A 53 -6.87 -7.86 2.68
N GLN A 54 -8.03 -7.48 3.22
CA GLN A 54 -9.25 -7.21 2.44
C GLN A 54 -9.13 -6.00 1.48
N ASN A 55 -8.11 -5.16 1.67
CA ASN A 55 -7.83 -4.00 0.84
C ASN A 55 -6.86 -4.33 -0.31
N HIS A 56 -6.59 -5.61 -0.52
CA HIS A 56 -5.79 -6.12 -1.62
C HIS A 56 -6.62 -6.26 -2.90
N LEU A 57 -6.05 -5.81 -4.01
CA LEU A 57 -6.61 -5.88 -5.35
C LEU A 57 -5.72 -6.75 -6.24
N VAL A 58 -6.25 -7.29 -7.32
CA VAL A 58 -5.47 -8.05 -8.31
C VAL A 58 -5.84 -7.56 -9.71
N SER A 59 -4.87 -7.33 -10.60
CA SER A 59 -5.20 -7.01 -11.99
C SER A 59 -5.81 -8.22 -12.69
N ARG A 60 -6.76 -7.99 -13.62
CA ARG A 60 -7.36 -9.06 -14.41
C ARG A 60 -6.30 -9.95 -15.06
N SER A 61 -5.29 -9.35 -15.67
CA SER A 61 -4.21 -10.09 -16.34
C SER A 61 -3.33 -10.89 -15.37
N ALA A 62 -3.06 -10.38 -14.17
CA ALA A 62 -2.35 -11.15 -13.15
C ALA A 62 -3.20 -12.34 -12.66
N LEU A 63 -4.50 -12.12 -12.46
CA LEU A 63 -5.42 -13.18 -12.04
C LEU A 63 -5.51 -14.30 -13.09
N GLU A 64 -5.68 -13.94 -14.37
CA GLU A 64 -5.69 -14.90 -15.48
C GLU A 64 -4.39 -15.71 -15.55
N LEU A 65 -3.23 -15.05 -15.48
CA LEU A 65 -1.95 -15.75 -15.49
C LEU A 65 -1.76 -16.64 -14.26
N SER A 66 -2.20 -16.21 -13.08
CA SER A 66 -2.13 -17.03 -11.86
C SER A 66 -2.98 -18.31 -11.95
N LYS A 67 -4.14 -18.23 -12.62
CA LYS A 67 -4.98 -19.40 -12.91
C LYS A 67 -4.29 -20.38 -13.83
N GLU A 68 -3.70 -19.87 -14.91
CA GLU A 68 -2.93 -20.69 -15.86
C GLU A 68 -1.74 -21.40 -15.20
N LEU A 69 -1.13 -20.74 -14.21
CA LEU A 69 0.01 -21.27 -13.46
C LEU A 69 -0.38 -22.06 -12.20
N GLY A 70 -1.68 -22.13 -11.87
CA GLY A 70 -2.21 -22.96 -10.78
C GLY A 70 -2.02 -22.43 -9.36
N PHE A 71 -1.97 -21.11 -9.15
CA PHE A 71 -1.83 -20.48 -7.82
C PHE A 71 -2.77 -19.26 -7.63
N GLU A 72 -4.00 -19.34 -8.16
CA GLU A 72 -4.97 -18.23 -8.07
C GLU A 72 -5.20 -17.74 -6.62
N ASP A 73 -5.30 -18.67 -5.67
CA ASP A 73 -5.60 -18.34 -4.27
C ASP A 73 -4.50 -17.51 -3.62
N GLU A 74 -3.24 -17.74 -3.99
CA GLU A 74 -2.09 -17.03 -3.48
C GLU A 74 -2.06 -15.56 -3.93
N CYS A 75 -2.58 -15.25 -5.12
CA CYS A 75 -2.66 -13.85 -5.59
C CYS A 75 -3.51 -12.95 -4.69
N TRP A 76 -4.43 -13.52 -3.90
CA TRP A 76 -5.29 -12.76 -3.00
C TRP A 76 -4.76 -12.63 -1.58
N ASN A 77 -3.92 -13.57 -1.15
CA ASN A 77 -3.60 -13.76 0.26
C ASN A 77 -2.11 -13.51 0.57
N MET A 78 -1.25 -13.45 -0.45
CA MET A 78 0.20 -13.41 -0.24
C MET A 78 0.70 -12.05 0.25
N GLU A 79 1.65 -12.09 1.20
CA GLU A 79 2.30 -10.92 1.76
C GLU A 79 3.54 -10.46 0.96
N TRP A 80 3.99 -9.23 1.22
CA TRP A 80 5.14 -8.61 0.56
C TRP A 80 6.45 -9.41 0.65
N ASP A 81 6.68 -10.11 1.75
CA ASP A 81 7.89 -10.91 2.00
C ASP A 81 7.83 -12.32 1.39
N GLU A 82 6.67 -12.75 0.92
CA GLU A 82 6.43 -14.05 0.28
C GLU A 82 6.59 -13.99 -1.24
N GLN A 83 6.48 -12.79 -1.81
CA GLN A 83 6.50 -12.52 -3.25
C GLN A 83 7.66 -13.18 -4.04
N PRO A 84 8.92 -13.21 -3.57
CA PRO A 84 10.03 -13.79 -4.33
C PRO A 84 9.94 -15.32 -4.52
N LYS A 85 9.03 -16.01 -3.81
CA LYS A 85 8.95 -17.47 -3.75
C LYS A 85 7.98 -18.07 -4.79
N TYR A 86 7.14 -17.24 -5.41
CA TYR A 86 6.00 -17.67 -6.22
C TYR A 86 6.04 -17.16 -7.66
N ASP A 87 7.23 -17.01 -8.24
CA ASP A 87 7.31 -17.06 -9.70
C ASP A 87 7.72 -18.47 -10.11
N PRO A 88 6.78 -19.34 -10.54
CA PRO A 88 7.10 -20.68 -11.03
C PRO A 88 8.10 -20.66 -12.19
N LEU A 89 8.20 -19.55 -12.91
CA LEU A 89 9.13 -19.35 -14.01
C LEU A 89 10.49 -18.79 -13.55
N GLY A 90 10.60 -18.33 -12.29
CA GLY A 90 11.79 -17.72 -11.72
C GLY A 90 12.13 -16.32 -12.26
N ARG A 91 11.17 -15.63 -12.90
CA ARG A 91 11.39 -14.40 -13.71
C ARG A 91 10.89 -13.09 -13.10
N LYS A 92 10.44 -13.11 -11.84
CA LYS A 92 9.76 -12.01 -11.15
C LYS A 92 8.58 -11.42 -11.92
N THR A 93 7.75 -12.23 -12.59
CA THR A 93 6.71 -11.72 -13.52
C THR A 93 5.57 -10.99 -12.80
N PHE A 94 5.36 -11.28 -11.52
CA PHE A 94 4.37 -10.60 -10.67
C PHE A 94 4.99 -9.49 -9.82
N HIS A 95 4.18 -8.47 -9.51
CA HIS A 95 4.53 -7.34 -8.67
C HIS A 95 3.40 -7.02 -7.67
N ILE A 96 3.67 -7.18 -6.37
CA ILE A 96 2.88 -6.48 -5.36
C ILE A 96 3.37 -5.05 -5.30
N GLU A 97 2.45 -4.12 -5.36
CA GLU A 97 2.71 -2.73 -5.07
C GLU A 97 1.57 -2.08 -4.28
N HIS A 98 1.73 -0.81 -3.99
CA HIS A 98 0.69 -0.04 -3.33
C HIS A 98 0.02 0.91 -4.31
N VAL A 99 -1.31 0.91 -4.31
CA VAL A 99 -2.10 1.80 -5.16
C VAL A 99 -1.90 3.25 -4.68
N TYR A 100 -2.22 3.52 -3.40
CA TYR A 100 -1.91 4.81 -2.76
C TYR A 100 -0.46 4.82 -2.30
N THR A 101 0.39 5.53 -3.06
CA THR A 101 1.84 5.44 -2.92
C THR A 101 2.36 5.98 -1.59
N GLY A 102 3.55 5.54 -1.18
CA GLY A 102 4.18 6.02 0.04
C GLY A 102 4.48 7.52 0.02
N GLU A 103 4.63 8.12 -1.17
CA GLU A 103 4.73 9.57 -1.31
C GLU A 103 3.40 10.26 -1.03
N MET A 104 2.29 9.74 -1.57
CA MET A 104 0.95 10.27 -1.29
C MET A 104 0.62 10.17 0.20
N PHE A 105 0.89 9.02 0.82
CA PHE A 105 0.77 8.83 2.28
C PHE A 105 1.54 9.91 3.05
N PHE A 106 2.81 10.11 2.69
CA PHE A 106 3.68 11.06 3.37
C PHE A 106 3.15 12.49 3.26
N ARG A 107 2.76 12.94 2.06
CA ARG A 107 2.24 14.30 1.84
C ARG A 107 0.93 14.54 2.61
N ALA A 108 -0.01 13.60 2.53
CA ALA A 108 -1.31 13.75 3.18
C ALA A 108 -1.20 13.75 4.71
N LEU A 109 -0.40 12.84 5.28
CA LEU A 109 -0.17 12.80 6.72
C LEU A 109 0.63 14.00 7.22
N LYS A 110 1.58 14.52 6.41
CA LYS A 110 2.27 15.77 6.71
C LYS A 110 1.27 16.92 6.82
N SER A 111 0.37 17.08 5.87
CA SER A 111 -0.65 18.14 5.91
C SER A 111 -1.58 18.00 7.13
N LEU A 112 -2.01 16.78 7.48
CA LEU A 112 -2.79 16.53 8.71
C LEU A 112 -2.01 16.88 9.98
N ASN A 113 -0.70 16.60 10.01
CA ASN A 113 0.16 16.91 11.16
C ASN A 113 0.38 18.42 11.31
N GLU A 114 0.62 19.13 10.20
CA GLU A 114 0.78 20.60 10.19
C GLU A 114 -0.52 21.33 10.59
N ALA A 115 -1.68 20.76 10.28
CA ALA A 115 -2.98 21.27 10.73
C ALA A 115 -3.28 21.00 12.22
N GLY A 116 -2.48 20.17 12.89
CA GLY A 116 -2.72 19.74 14.27
C GLY A 116 -3.78 18.64 14.42
N ASP A 117 -4.29 18.11 13.32
CA ASP A 117 -5.38 17.12 13.31
C ASP A 117 -4.90 15.68 13.45
N LEU A 118 -3.60 15.42 13.23
CA LEU A 118 -3.07 14.06 13.28
C LEU A 118 -3.13 13.48 14.72
N ASN A 119 -4.02 12.53 14.93
CA ASN A 119 -4.12 11.68 16.12
C ASN A 119 -4.44 10.22 15.70
N GLU A 120 -4.56 9.34 16.68
CA GLU A 120 -4.77 7.89 16.48
C GLU A 120 -6.05 7.63 15.68
N LYS A 121 -7.14 8.34 15.99
CA LYS A 121 -8.43 8.19 15.31
C LYS A 121 -8.36 8.66 13.86
N THR A 122 -7.77 9.83 13.61
CA THR A 122 -7.65 10.35 12.24
C THR A 122 -6.66 9.52 11.41
N LEU A 123 -5.59 9.01 12.02
CA LEU A 123 -4.63 8.14 11.34
C LEU A 123 -5.28 6.81 10.98
N LEU A 124 -6.04 6.20 11.89
CA LEU A 124 -6.79 4.98 11.63
C LEU A 124 -7.76 5.17 10.46
N GLN A 125 -8.57 6.23 10.50
CA GLN A 125 -9.53 6.51 9.43
C GLN A 125 -8.80 6.74 8.09
N PHE A 126 -7.75 7.55 8.09
CA PHE A 126 -6.94 7.80 6.91
C PHE A 126 -6.38 6.50 6.30
N VAL A 127 -5.90 5.58 7.13
CA VAL A 127 -5.39 4.27 6.72
C VAL A 127 -6.50 3.42 6.11
N LEU A 128 -7.66 3.33 6.75
CA LEU A 128 -8.80 2.55 6.23
C LEU A 128 -9.25 3.05 4.86
N ASP A 129 -9.28 4.38 4.69
CA ASP A 129 -9.76 5.03 3.47
C ASP A 129 -8.77 4.92 2.31
N ASN A 130 -7.47 4.97 2.58
CA ASN A 130 -6.46 5.13 1.53
C ASN A 130 -5.55 3.91 1.32
N TYR A 131 -5.37 3.05 2.33
CA TYR A 131 -4.44 1.92 2.18
C TYR A 131 -5.02 0.87 1.26
N ARG A 132 -4.40 0.69 0.09
CA ARG A 132 -4.70 -0.37 -0.88
C ARG A 132 -3.40 -0.90 -1.45
N THR A 133 -3.32 -2.22 -1.63
CA THR A 133 -2.24 -2.90 -2.35
C THR A 133 -2.83 -3.56 -3.59
N ALA A 134 -2.00 -3.74 -4.62
CA ALA A 134 -2.40 -4.41 -5.85
C ALA A 134 -1.35 -5.44 -6.25
N TRP A 135 -1.81 -6.61 -6.65
CA TRP A 135 -1.03 -7.62 -7.35
C TRP A 135 -1.19 -7.41 -8.85
N ILE A 136 -0.10 -7.05 -9.52
CA ILE A 136 -0.09 -6.78 -10.96
C ILE A 136 1.04 -7.54 -11.64
N LEU A 137 1.11 -7.51 -12.96
CA LEU A 137 2.26 -8.00 -13.72
C LEU A 137 3.37 -6.95 -13.76
N LYS A 138 4.63 -7.37 -13.91
CA LYS A 138 5.75 -6.44 -14.13
C LYS A 138 5.60 -5.62 -15.39
N GLU A 139 5.03 -6.19 -16.45
CA GLU A 139 4.75 -5.43 -17.67
C GLU A 139 3.67 -4.37 -17.44
N GLU A 140 2.75 -4.58 -16.49
CA GLU A 140 1.79 -3.57 -16.05
C GLU A 140 2.49 -2.48 -15.21
N ASP A 141 3.36 -2.85 -14.26
CA ASP A 141 4.16 -1.88 -13.46
C ASP A 141 4.96 -0.94 -14.35
N LYS A 142 5.50 -1.44 -15.48
CA LYS A 142 6.24 -0.62 -16.45
C LYS A 142 5.39 0.44 -17.14
N LYS A 143 4.07 0.23 -17.26
CA LYS A 143 3.13 1.21 -17.83
C LYS A 143 2.81 2.34 -16.85
N LEU A 144 2.92 2.07 -15.55
CA LEU A 144 2.59 3.01 -14.49
C LEU A 144 3.74 4.02 -14.31
N VAL A 145 3.47 5.28 -14.61
CA VAL A 145 4.43 6.36 -14.37
C VAL A 145 4.53 6.58 -12.86
N LYS A 146 5.66 6.21 -12.26
CA LYS A 146 5.84 6.20 -10.80
C LYS A 146 5.74 7.59 -10.15
N SER A 147 5.99 8.66 -10.91
CA SER A 147 5.78 10.03 -10.49
C SER A 147 4.44 10.54 -11.01
N ASN A 148 3.54 10.94 -10.10
CA ASN A 148 2.22 11.57 -10.36
C ASN A 148 0.98 10.64 -10.39
N ARG A 149 0.78 9.83 -9.33
CA ARG A 149 -0.50 9.13 -9.08
C ARG A 149 -1.59 10.01 -8.43
N GLY A 150 -1.47 11.34 -8.55
CA GLY A 150 -2.41 12.30 -7.98
C GLY A 150 -2.30 12.48 -6.46
N LYS A 151 -3.42 12.84 -5.82
CA LYS A 151 -3.55 13.21 -4.40
C LYS A 151 -4.53 12.31 -3.63
N THR A 152 -5.51 11.74 -4.31
CA THR A 152 -6.57 10.91 -3.70
C THR A 152 -6.42 9.43 -4.09
N LEU A 153 -7.07 8.53 -3.35
CA LEU A 153 -7.15 7.12 -3.76
C LEU A 153 -7.83 6.97 -5.12
N GLN A 154 -8.82 7.81 -5.43
CA GLN A 154 -9.48 7.79 -6.72
C GLN A 154 -8.53 8.18 -7.86
N ASP A 155 -7.65 9.17 -7.65
CA ASP A 155 -6.64 9.52 -8.65
C ASP A 155 -5.68 8.35 -8.89
N ALA A 156 -5.25 7.69 -7.82
CA ALA A 156 -4.37 6.54 -7.91
C ALA A 156 -5.03 5.35 -8.63
N LEU A 157 -6.32 5.08 -8.37
CA LEU A 157 -7.09 4.05 -9.09
C LEU A 157 -7.29 4.41 -10.57
N SER A 158 -7.61 5.67 -10.86
CA SER A 158 -7.77 6.16 -12.23
C SER A 158 -6.48 6.00 -13.04
N HIS A 159 -5.32 6.15 -12.39
CA HIS A 159 -4.02 5.91 -13.03
C HIS A 159 -3.83 4.48 -13.55
N TYR A 160 -4.42 3.47 -12.90
CA TYR A 160 -4.43 2.09 -13.42
C TYR A 160 -5.37 1.96 -14.62
N ALA A 161 -6.58 2.53 -14.51
CA ALA A 161 -7.56 2.51 -15.59
C ALA A 161 -7.02 3.19 -16.86
N ASP A 162 -6.36 4.34 -16.73
CA ASP A 162 -5.73 5.07 -17.84
C ASP A 162 -4.61 4.25 -18.52
N ALA A 163 -3.94 3.38 -17.75
CA ALA A 163 -2.93 2.46 -18.27
C ALA A 163 -3.51 1.15 -18.85
N GLY A 164 -4.84 1.02 -18.88
CA GLY A 164 -5.54 -0.17 -19.33
C GLY A 164 -5.40 -1.36 -18.37
N ILE A 165 -5.17 -1.10 -17.08
CA ILE A 165 -5.04 -2.11 -16.04
C ILE A 165 -6.33 -2.14 -15.23
N GLU A 166 -7.11 -3.20 -15.39
CA GLU A 166 -8.33 -3.41 -14.63
C GLU A 166 -8.01 -4.08 -13.29
N LEU A 167 -8.25 -3.37 -12.19
CA LEU A 167 -8.08 -3.90 -10.84
C LEU A 167 -9.38 -4.52 -10.33
N LEU A 168 -9.28 -5.74 -9.82
CA LEU A 168 -10.39 -6.53 -9.31
C LEU A 168 -10.32 -6.65 -7.79
N HIS A 169 -11.50 -6.71 -7.16
CA HIS A 169 -11.63 -7.06 -5.75
C HIS A 169 -11.68 -8.58 -5.59
N LYS A 170 -11.23 -9.08 -4.43
CA LYS A 170 -11.45 -10.47 -4.06
C LYS A 170 -12.96 -10.74 -4.09
N PRO A 171 -13.43 -11.78 -4.81
CA PRO A 171 -14.83 -12.16 -4.76
C PRO A 171 -15.25 -12.37 -3.30
N LEU A 172 -16.38 -11.81 -2.90
CA LEU A 172 -16.97 -12.20 -1.62
C LEU A 172 -17.29 -13.69 -1.74
N GLU A 173 -16.74 -14.51 -0.84
CA GLU A 173 -17.16 -15.91 -0.75
C GLU A 173 -18.68 -15.91 -0.61
N SER A 174 -19.37 -16.39 -1.64
CA SER A 174 -20.78 -16.68 -1.54
C SER A 174 -20.89 -17.67 -0.39
N THR A 175 -21.48 -17.24 0.71
CA THR A 175 -21.87 -18.14 1.79
C THR A 175 -22.87 -19.10 1.17
N SER A 176 -22.37 -20.24 0.70
CA SER A 176 -23.19 -21.39 0.34
C SER A 176 -23.96 -21.74 1.60
N LYS A 177 -25.25 -21.37 1.61
CA LYS A 177 -26.22 -21.86 2.57
C LYS A 177 -26.54 -23.32 2.26
#